data_AF-A0A821N228-F1
#
_entry.id   AF-A0A821N228-F1
#
_cell.length_a   1.000
_cell.length_b   1.000
_cell.length_c   1.000
_cell.angle_alpha   90.00
_cell.angle_beta   90.00
_cell.angle_gamma   90.00
#
_symmetry.space_group_name_H-M   'P 1'
#
loop_
_entity.id
_entity.type
_entity.pdbx_description
1 polymer ?
#
loop_
_entity_poly.entity_id
_entity_poly.type
_entity_poly.pdbx_seq_one_letter_code
_entity_poly.pdbx_strand_id
1 'polypeptide(L)' 'MGENLTLIQGYVENVGMFKILRSQGFNSEHLLQWSISIDFIEQYAMYLITNDTKFDEISFYNCSSSWFGSHCQY' A
#
# COMPACT_ATOMS: atom_id res chain seq x y z
N MET A 1 12.66 35.28 6.66
CA MET A 1 13.21 33.91 6.70
C MET A 1 12.26 33.05 5.90
N GLY A 2 12.65 32.71 4.67
CA GLY A 2 11.80 31.93 3.77
C GLY A 2 11.97 30.45 4.08
N GLU A 3 10.86 29.77 4.35
CA GLU A 3 10.82 28.32 4.49
C GLU A 3 11.06 27.71 3.11
N ASN A 4 12.26 27.18 2.90
CA ASN A 4 12.62 26.50 1.66
C ASN A 4 12.17 25.03 1.78
N LEU A 5 10.89 24.78 1.53
CA LEU A 5 10.26 23.45 1.54
C LEU A 5 10.59 22.64 0.26
N THR A 6 11.80 22.76 -0.26
CA THR A 6 12.24 21.91 -1.36
C THR A 6 12.79 20.59 -0.80
N LEU A 7 12.07 19.51 -1.15
CA LEU A 7 12.44 18.09 -1.08
C LEU A 7 12.18 17.33 0.23
N ILE A 8 10.90 17.14 0.55
CA ILE A 8 10.48 15.81 1.03
C ILE A 8 9.84 15.11 -0.17
N GLN A 9 10.68 14.64 -1.10
CA GLN A 9 10.22 13.72 -2.15
C GLN A 9 9.96 12.35 -1.50
N GLY A 10 8.79 12.19 -0.89
CA GLY A 10 8.27 10.87 -0.56
C GLY A 10 8.08 10.11 -1.87
N TYR A 11 8.90 9.10 -2.11
CA TYR A 11 8.81 8.27 -3.30
C TYR A 11 7.63 7.31 -3.12
N VAL A 12 6.66 7.34 -4.04
CA VAL A 12 5.66 6.28 -4.17
C VAL A 12 6.41 5.08 -4.75
N GLU A 13 6.98 4.25 -3.89
CA GLU A 13 7.76 3.09 -4.33
C GLU A 13 6.81 2.01 -4.78
N ASN A 14 6.50 2.02 -6.08
CA ASN A 14 5.77 0.97 -6.77
C ASN A 14 4.27 0.87 -6.43
N VAL A 15 3.46 0.92 -7.48
CA VAL A 15 2.09 0.42 -7.46
C VAL A 15 2.18 -1.10 -7.35
N GLY A 16 1.86 -1.63 -6.16
CA GLY A 16 1.78 -3.07 -5.94
C GLY A 16 0.39 -3.57 -6.35
N MET A 17 0.33 -4.71 -7.04
CA MET A 17 -0.93 -5.37 -7.36
C MET A 17 -1.11 -6.59 -6.44
N PHE A 18 -2.31 -6.86 -5.94
CA PHE A 18 -2.56 -7.97 -5.01
C PHE A 18 -2.07 -9.32 -5.55
N LYS A 19 -2.25 -9.59 -6.85
CA LYS A 19 -1.72 -10.80 -7.49
C LYS A 19 -0.20 -10.92 -7.41
N ILE A 20 0.52 -9.79 -7.48
CA ILE A 20 1.99 -9.76 -7.40
C ILE A 20 2.42 -10.07 -5.98
N LEU A 21 1.81 -9.42 -4.98
CA LEU A 21 2.08 -9.69 -3.56
C LEU A 21 1.87 -11.15 -3.21
N ARG A 22 0.75 -11.71 -3.67
CA ARG A 22 0.44 -13.12 -3.46
C ARG A 22 1.46 -14.04 -4.12
N SER A 23 1.87 -13.73 -5.37
CA SER A 23 2.91 -14.50 -6.07
C SER A 23 4.27 -14.45 -5.38
N GLN A 24 4.55 -13.38 -4.64
CA GLN A 24 5.76 -13.17 -3.86
C GLN A 24 5.65 -13.75 -2.43
N GLY A 25 4.49 -14.25 -2.03
CA GLY A 25 4.26 -14.85 -0.72
C GLY A 25 4.02 -13.85 0.41
N PHE A 26 3.73 -12.58 0.10
CA PHE A 26 3.38 -11.59 1.12
C PHE A 26 2.00 -11.90 1.71
N ASN A 27 1.89 -11.85 3.04
CA ASN A 27 0.60 -11.91 3.75
C ASN A 27 0.16 -10.50 4.20
N SER A 28 -1.07 -10.36 4.69
CA SER A 28 -1.61 -9.08 5.16
C SER A 28 -0.83 -8.48 6.35
N GLU A 29 -0.12 -9.29 7.13
CA GLU A 29 0.69 -8.80 8.26
C GLU A 29 1.93 -8.04 7.79
N HIS A 30 2.49 -8.39 6.64
CA HIS A 30 3.57 -7.61 6.02
C HIS A 30 3.08 -6.22 5.63
N LEU A 31 1.83 -6.11 5.16
CA LEU A 31 1.22 -4.83 4.76
C LEU A 31 0.90 -3.94 5.96
N LEU A 32 0.73 -4.50 7.17
CA LEU A 32 0.59 -3.70 8.41
C LEU A 32 1.86 -2.89 8.74
N GLN A 33 3.01 -3.31 8.22
CA GLN A 33 4.26 -2.56 8.37
C GLN A 33 4.41 -1.47 7.30
N TRP A 34 3.53 -1.46 6.30
CA TRP A 34 3.49 -0.44 5.26
C TRP A 34 2.46 0.60 5.68
N SER A 35 2.73 1.89 5.43
CA SER A 35 1.82 3.00 5.78
C SER A 35 0.61 3.04 4.83
N ILE A 36 -0.11 1.92 4.74
CA ILE A 36 -1.26 1.65 3.89
C ILE A 36 -2.52 1.66 4.77
N SER A 37 -3.66 2.07 4.20
CA SER A 37 -4.92 2.06 4.96
C SER A 37 -5.35 0.66 5.39
N ILE A 38 -5.95 0.57 6.57
CA ILE A 38 -6.50 -0.68 7.12
C ILE A 38 -7.50 -1.31 6.15
N ASP A 39 -8.36 -0.51 5.50
CA ASP A 39 -9.31 -0.99 4.49
C ASP A 39 -8.62 -1.79 3.35
N PHE A 40 -7.42 -1.38 2.93
CA PHE A 40 -6.66 -2.08 1.89
C PHE A 40 -6.06 -3.39 2.40
N ILE A 41 -5.59 -3.39 3.64
CA ILE A 41 -5.02 -4.56 4.30
C ILE A 41 -6.11 -5.63 4.50
N GLU A 42 -7.30 -5.20 4.92
CA GLU A 42 -8.48 -6.09 5.06
C GLU A 42 -8.92 -6.66 3.71
N GLN A 43 -8.94 -5.85 2.66
CA GLN A 43 -9.23 -6.34 1.30
C GLN A 43 -8.20 -7.37 0.83
N TYR A 44 -6.91 -7.16 1.11
CA TYR A 44 -5.87 -8.14 0.78
C TYR A 44 -6.01 -9.42 1.59
N ALA A 45 -6.33 -9.33 2.88
CA ALA A 45 -6.63 -10.50 3.72
C ALA A 45 -7.82 -11.30 3.17
N MET A 46 -8.90 -10.63 2.78
CA MET A 46 -10.05 -11.26 2.13
C MET A 46 -9.66 -11.92 0.79
N TYR A 47 -8.83 -11.28 -0.02
CA TYR A 47 -8.34 -11.85 -1.28
C TYR A 47 -7.56 -13.16 -1.05
N LEU A 48 -6.70 -13.21 -0.03
CA LEU A 48 -5.93 -14.41 0.32
C LEU A 48 -6.84 -15.57 0.80
N ILE A 49 -7.95 -15.27 1.47
CA ILE A 49 -8.90 -16.29 1.95
C ILE A 49 -9.81 -16.78 0.82
N THR A 50 -10.35 -15.86 0.02
CA THR A 50 -11.40 -16.16 -0.96
C THR A 50 -10.84 -16.66 -2.28
N ASN A 51 -9.58 -16.34 -2.62
CA ASN A 51 -9.01 -16.53 -3.96
C ASN A 51 -9.87 -15.91 -5.08
N ASP A 52 -10.69 -14.90 -4.77
CA ASP A 52 -11.54 -14.26 -5.76
C ASP A 52 -10.67 -13.40 -6.69
N THR A 53 -10.68 -13.75 -7.99
CA THR A 53 -9.90 -13.07 -9.02
C THR A 53 -10.36 -11.64 -9.26
N LYS A 54 -11.53 -11.23 -8.75
CA LYS A 54 -11.97 -9.82 -8.78
C LYS A 54 -10.99 -8.87 -8.09
N PHE A 55 -10.22 -9.36 -7.13
CA PHE A 55 -9.23 -8.55 -6.42
C PHE A 55 -7.83 -8.61 -7.09
N ASP A 56 -7.64 -9.40 -8.15
CA ASP A 56 -6.33 -9.58 -8.81
C ASP A 56 -5.79 -8.27 -9.37
N GLU A 57 -6.66 -7.37 -9.83
CA GLU A 57 -6.29 -6.10 -10.46
C GLU A 57 -6.29 -4.92 -9.48
N ILE A 58 -6.52 -5.18 -8.18
CA ILE A 58 -6.46 -4.13 -7.17
C ILE A 58 -5.02 -3.70 -6.98
N SER A 59 -4.80 -2.43 -7.31
CA SER A 59 -3.57 -1.70 -7.12
C SER A 59 -3.58 -0.92 -5.81
N PHE A 60 -2.49 -0.96 -5.08
CA PHE A 60 -2.26 -0.10 -3.92
C PHE A 60 -0.94 0.65 -4.06
N TYR A 61 -0.80 1.72 -3.29
CA TYR A 61 0.42 2.52 -3.24
C TYR A 61 1.21 2.13 -1.99
N ASN A 62 2.48 1.76 -2.15
CA ASN A 62 3.37 1.64 -1.00
C ASN A 62 3.83 3.04 -0.60
N CYS A 63 3.32 3.51 0.53
CA CYS A 63 3.60 4.84 1.04
C CYS A 63 4.79 4.76 2.02
N SER A 64 5.83 5.54 1.76
CA SER A 64 6.91 5.75 2.74
C SER A 64 6.46 6.73 3.84
N SER A 65 7.13 6.66 5.00
CA SER A 65 6.82 7.28 6.31
C SER A 65 6.79 8.84 6.35
N SER A 66 6.44 9.49 5.25
CA SER A 66 6.40 10.95 5.13
C SER A 66 5.25 11.46 4.27
N TRP A 67 4.32 10.59 3.83
CA TRP A 67 3.16 10.98 3.04
C TRP A 67 1.85 10.75 3.79
N PHE A 68 1.08 11.83 3.94
CA PHE A 68 -0.32 11.81 4.35
C PHE A 68 -1.16 12.30 3.18
N GLY A 69 -2.06 11.46 2.68
CA GLY A 69 -2.87 11.78 1.50
C GLY A 69 -4.06 10.83 1.36
N SER A 70 -4.90 11.02 0.34
CA SER A 70 -6.11 10.20 0.13
C SER A 70 -5.84 8.69 -0.01
N HIS A 71 -4.59 8.31 -0.29
CA HIS A 71 -4.16 6.93 -0.49
C HIS A 71 -3.23 6.38 0.62
N CYS A 72 -2.75 7.24 1.53
CA CYS A 72 -1.82 6.88 2.58
C CYS A 72 -2.37 7.41 3.91
N GLN A 73 -2.79 6.50 4.79
CA GLN A 73 -3.31 6.85 6.12
C GLN A 73 -2.30 6.52 7.21
N TYR A 74 -2.40 7.27 8.31
CA TYR A 74 -1.52 7.30 9.49
C TYR A 74 -1.49 5.96 10.22
#